data_AF-A0A413CPH4-F1
#
_entry.id   AF-A0A413CPH4-F1
#
_cell.length_a   1.000
_cell.length_b   1.000
_cell.length_c   1.000
_cell.angle_alpha   90.00
_cell.angle_beta   90.00
_cell.angle_gamma   90.00
#
_symmetry.space_group_name_H-M   'P 1'
#
loop_
_entity.id
_entity.type
_entity.pdbx_description
1 polymer ?
#
loop_
_entity_poly.entity_id
_entity_poly.type
_entity_poly.pdbx_seq_one_letter_code
_entity_poly.pdbx_strand_id
1 'polypeptide(L)' 'MEGCTIAQAAYLNGVPLVVVRAISDKPCAEGRVVDYNTFEKKAACDCARIAARMVKL' A
#
# COMPACT_ATOMS: atom_id res chain seq x y z
N MET A 1 -1.17 7.69 5.80
CA MET A 1 -2.05 8.83 5.45
C MET A 1 -1.46 9.73 4.35
N GLU A 2 -0.76 9.17 3.36
CA GLU A 2 0.09 9.92 2.42
C GLU A 2 -0.50 9.99 1.00
N GLY A 3 -1.48 9.14 0.70
CA GLY A 3 -1.90 8.83 -0.67
C GLY A 3 -2.40 10.06 -1.45
N CYS A 4 -3.31 10.83 -0.85
CA CYS A 4 -3.91 12.00 -1.51
C CYS A 4 -2.88 13.10 -1.78
N THR A 5 -1.97 13.36 -0.85
CA THR A 5 -0.95 14.41 -1.02
C THR A 5 0.04 14.05 -2.13
N ILE A 6 0.47 12.78 -2.21
CA ILE A 6 1.32 12.30 -3.31
C ILE A 6 0.57 12.37 -4.65
N ALA A 7 -0.70 11.96 -4.66
CA ALA A 7 -1.53 12.01 -5.86
C ALA A 7 -1.74 13.44 -6.38
N GLN A 8 -1.99 14.39 -5.46
CA GLN A 8 -2.11 15.81 -5.81
C GLN A 8 -0.83 16.33 -6.46
N ALA A 9 0.34 16.02 -5.89
CA ALA A 9 1.62 16.43 -6.45
C ALA A 9 1.87 15.83 -7.84
N ALA A 10 1.59 14.54 -8.02
CA ALA A 10 1.75 13.86 -9.32
C ALA A 10 0.82 14.44 -10.39
N TYR A 11 -0.45 14.69 -10.04
CA TYR A 11 -1.44 15.30 -10.93
C TYR A 11 -0.99 16.67 -11.42
N LEU A 12 -0.54 17.55 -10.52
CA LEU A 12 -0.06 18.89 -10.88
C LEU A 12 1.17 18.89 -11.79
N ASN A 13 1.96 17.81 -11.79
CA ASN A 13 3.17 17.67 -12.61
C ASN A 13 2.97 16.80 -13.86
N GLY A 14 1.74 16.34 -14.15
CA GLY A 14 1.46 15.48 -15.30
C GLY A 14 2.16 14.11 -15.23
N VAL A 15 2.52 13.63 -14.04
CA VAL A 15 3.21 12.35 -13.83
C VAL A 15 2.17 11.25 -13.59
N PRO A 16 2.13 10.18 -14.41
CA PRO A 16 1.27 9.03 -14.14
C PRO A 16 1.61 8.39 -12.78
N LEU A 17 0.59 8.17 -11.95
CA LEU A 17 0.76 7.62 -10.60
C LEU A 17 -0.23 6.49 -10.33
N VAL A 18 0.24 5.48 -9.59
CA VAL A 18 -0.57 4.44 -8.98
C VAL A 18 -0.17 4.28 -7.51
N VAL A 19 -1.15 4.10 -6.61
CA VAL A 19 -0.94 3.87 -5.18
C VAL A 19 -1.51 2.50 -4.81
N VAL A 20 -0.66 1.62 -4.28
CA VAL A 20 -1.05 0.29 -3.79
C VAL A 20 -1.17 0.33 -2.27
N ARG A 21 -2.25 -0.25 -1.73
CA ARG A 21 -2.50 -0.37 -0.28
C ARG A 21 -2.83 -1.81 0.07
N ALA A 22 -2.10 -2.36 1.04
CA ALA A 22 -2.52 -3.57 1.74
C ALA A 22 -3.45 -3.17 2.89
N ILE A 23 -4.61 -3.82 3.00
CA ILE A 23 -5.62 -3.46 4.00
C ILE A 23 -5.27 -4.11 5.35
N SER A 24 -4.94 -3.27 6.34
CA SER A 24 -4.40 -3.67 7.64
C SER A 24 -5.45 -4.08 8.68
N ASP A 25 -6.71 -3.72 8.46
CA ASP A 25 -7.80 -3.95 9.38
C ASP A 25 -8.97 -4.63 8.69
N LYS A 26 -9.77 -5.35 9.48
CA LYS A 26 -10.99 -5.97 9.02
C LYS A 26 -12.08 -5.73 10.06
N PRO A 27 -13.01 -4.80 9.82
CA PRO A 27 -14.14 -4.57 10.70
C PRO A 27 -14.94 -5.85 10.94
N CYS A 28 -15.47 -6.01 12.15
CA CYS A 28 -16.31 -7.15 12.56
C CYS A 28 -15.61 -8.53 12.47
N ALA A 29 -14.27 -8.57 12.48
CA ALA A 29 -13.49 -9.81 12.45
C ALA A 29 -12.69 -10.03 13.75
N GLU A 30 -13.28 -9.67 14.89
CA GLU A 30 -12.67 -9.86 16.22
C GLU A 30 -12.19 -11.32 16.40
N GLY A 31 -10.96 -11.48 16.90
CA GLY A 31 -10.33 -12.79 17.10
C GLY A 31 -9.88 -13.51 15.82
N ARG A 32 -10.14 -12.96 14.63
CA ARG A 32 -9.69 -13.48 13.32
C ARG A 32 -8.78 -12.50 12.60
N VAL A 33 -8.06 -11.70 13.37
CA VAL A 33 -7.09 -10.71 12.89
C VAL A 33 -5.68 -11.15 13.27
N VAL A 34 -4.74 -10.90 12.36
CA VAL A 34 -3.30 -10.97 12.66
C VAL A 34 -2.91 -9.67 13.36
N ASP A 35 -1.95 -9.72 14.28
CA ASP A 35 -1.44 -8.49 14.89
C ASP A 35 -0.82 -7.57 13.84
N TYR A 36 -0.93 -6.26 14.07
CA TYR A 36 -0.52 -5.25 13.09
C TYR A 36 0.97 -5.37 12.73
N ASN A 37 1.86 -5.65 13.70
CA ASN A 37 3.30 -5.73 13.44
C ASN A 37 3.66 -6.91 12.53
N THR A 38 3.01 -8.06 12.73
CA THR A 38 3.19 -9.21 11.85
C THR A 38 2.62 -8.94 10.45
N PHE A 39 1.44 -8.33 10.37
CA PHE A 39 0.85 -7.91 9.10
C PHE A 39 1.76 -6.93 8.34
N GLU A 40 2.21 -5.86 9.00
CA GLU A 40 2.98 -4.77 8.40
C GLU A 40 4.29 -5.28 7.80
N LYS A 41 5.03 -6.14 8.53
CA LYS A 41 6.27 -6.74 8.03
C LYS A 41 6.05 -7.50 6.71
N LYS A 42 4.99 -8.31 6.64
CA LYS A 42 4.64 -9.05 5.42
C LYS A 42 4.18 -8.11 4.31
N ALA A 43 3.26 -7.19 4.63
CA ALA A 43 2.68 -6.25 3.69
C ALA A 43 3.74 -5.34 3.05
N ALA A 44 4.71 -4.87 3.82
CA ALA A 44 5.82 -4.07 3.30
C ALA A 44 6.63 -4.83 2.25
N CYS A 45 7.00 -6.08 2.53
CA CYS A 45 7.72 -6.93 1.57
C CYS A 45 6.89 -7.20 0.30
N ASP A 46 5.59 -7.50 0.45
CA ASP A 46 4.72 -7.81 -0.68
C ASP A 46 4.48 -6.58 -1.57
N CYS A 47 4.19 -5.43 -0.97
CA CYS A 47 4.04 -4.16 -1.70
C CYS A 47 5.33 -3.78 -2.45
N ALA A 48 6.50 -3.97 -1.82
CA ALA A 48 7.79 -3.72 -2.48
C ALA A 48 8.02 -4.64 -3.68
N ARG A 49 7.65 -5.93 -3.57
CA ARG A 49 7.73 -6.88 -4.70
C ARG A 49 6.78 -6.51 -5.83
N ILE A 50 5.55 -6.10 -5.51
CA ILE A 50 4.57 -5.64 -6.51
C ILE A 50 5.14 -4.44 -7.26
N ALA A 51 5.58 -3.40 -6.56
CA ALA A 51 6.18 -2.22 -7.18
C ALA A 51 7.41 -2.59 -8.04
N ALA A 52 8.32 -3.42 -7.51
CA ALA A 52 9.49 -3.89 -8.25
C ALA A 52 9.14 -4.69 -9.51
N ARG A 53 8.04 -5.46 -9.48
CA ARG A 53 7.54 -6.19 -10.65
C ARG A 53 6.91 -5.26 -11.67
N MET A 54 6.22 -4.20 -11.24
CA MET A 54 5.62 -3.21 -12.14
C MET A 54 6.66 -2.41 -12.94
N VAL A 55 7.85 -2.20 -12.37
CA VAL A 55 8.95 -1.47 -13.04
C VAL A 55 9.92 -2.37 -13.82
N LYS A 56 9.87 -3.69 -13.60
CA LYS A 56 10.64 -4.66 -14.40
C LYS A 56 9.86 -4.98 -15.67
N LEU A 57 10.26 -4.35 -16.77
CA LEU A 57 9.93 -4.75 -18.14
C LEU A 57 10.38 -6.20 -18.40
#